data_AF-A0A814D0G3-F1
#
_entry.id   AF-A0A814D0G3-F1
#
_cell.length_a   1.000
_cell.length_b   1.000
_cell.length_c   1.000
_cell.angle_alpha   90.00
_cell.angle_beta   90.00
_cell.angle_gamma   90.00
#
_symmetry.space_group_name_H-M   'P 1'
#
loop_
_entity.id
_entity.type
_entity.pdbx_description
1 polymer ?
#
loop_
_entity_poly.entity_id
_entity_poly.type
_entity_poly.pdbx_seq_one_letter_code
_entity_poly.pdbx_strand_id
1 'polypeptide(L)'
;MAYADNTGYFQCQSTTIQEILINQVDELSRQNPEWLLKPIHILDVVYDNNPDQLEQRLDEERRENFGKRIILIPYFLGNSHCMMILIEYQDVGHILRAEYIGSNFVPHQLQKQFNKVYPNNTLQKKEWIYHNDSVIASKLNINKLITMIGNTQHATMIENNQHTTMINPPMYSLSSTMFDANQSSIFSSKVGNENELEKLQQQLRNGLQELKILDANLLPEKNKDNKRNH
;
A
#
# COMPACT_ATOMS: atom_id res chain seq x y z
N MET A 1 -37.60 31.29 -4.88
CA MET A 1 -36.24 30.99 -5.40
C MET A 1 -35.40 30.52 -4.23
N ALA A 2 -35.24 29.21 -4.07
CA ALA A 2 -34.38 28.63 -3.05
C ALA A 2 -33.03 28.33 -3.72
N TYR A 3 -31.95 28.84 -3.14
CA TYR A 3 -30.60 28.51 -3.56
C TYR A 3 -30.35 27.04 -3.24
N ALA A 4 -29.98 26.27 -4.25
CA ALA A 4 -29.49 24.91 -4.09
C ALA A 4 -28.12 24.99 -3.41
N ASP A 5 -28.08 24.65 -2.12
CA ASP A 5 -26.84 24.35 -1.42
C ASP A 5 -26.27 23.05 -1.99
N ASN A 6 -25.44 23.19 -3.01
CA ASN A 6 -24.73 22.09 -3.66
C ASN A 6 -23.42 21.81 -2.90
N THR A 7 -23.51 21.70 -1.58
CA THR A 7 -22.44 21.10 -0.77
C THR A 7 -22.64 19.60 -0.82
N GLY A 8 -22.04 18.96 -1.83
CA GLY A 8 -21.98 17.51 -1.93
C GLY A 8 -21.19 16.94 -0.76
N TYR A 9 -21.84 16.79 0.39
CA TYR A 9 -21.39 15.96 1.49
C TYR A 9 -21.37 14.52 0.98
N PHE A 10 -20.24 14.09 0.42
CA PHE A 10 -19.98 12.68 0.21
C PHE A 10 -19.92 12.04 1.59
N GLN A 11 -21.00 11.39 2.00
CA GLN A 11 -20.97 10.49 3.13
C GLN A 11 -20.06 9.32 2.76
N CYS A 12 -19.22 8.89 3.70
CA CYS A 12 -18.50 7.65 3.58
C CYS A 12 -19.53 6.50 3.58
N GLN A 13 -19.99 6.12 2.39
CA GLN A 13 -20.79 4.92 2.18
C GLN A 13 -19.85 3.73 2.09
N SER A 14 -20.20 2.63 2.75
CA SER A 14 -19.42 1.40 2.81
C SER A 14 -19.06 0.86 1.42
N THR A 15 -19.99 0.90 0.48
CA THR A 15 -19.80 0.52 -0.92
C THR A 15 -18.74 1.36 -1.61
N THR A 16 -18.74 2.68 -1.40
CA THR A 16 -17.76 3.60 -1.99
C THR A 16 -16.33 3.31 -1.52
N ILE A 17 -16.13 2.94 -0.25
CA ILE A 17 -14.79 2.59 0.26
C ILE A 17 -14.28 1.29 -0.34
N GLN A 18 -15.14 0.27 -0.43
CA GLN A 18 -14.75 -1.01 -1.02
C GLN A 18 -14.36 -0.83 -2.49
N GLU A 19 -15.14 -0.05 -3.26
CA GLU A 19 -14.83 0.29 -4.64
C GLU A 19 -13.50 1.05 -4.78
N ILE A 20 -13.24 2.03 -3.91
CA ILE A 20 -11.95 2.75 -3.91
C ILE A 20 -10.80 1.78 -3.64
N LEU A 21 -10.95 0.89 -2.66
CA LEU A 21 -9.92 -0.09 -2.32
C LEU A 21 -9.65 -1.06 -3.50
N ILE A 22 -10.70 -1.57 -4.13
CA ILE A 22 -10.60 -2.42 -5.33
C ILE A 22 -9.83 -1.71 -6.44
N ASN A 23 -10.26 -0.50 -6.80
CA ASN A 23 -9.64 0.27 -7.87
C ASN A 23 -8.15 0.54 -7.62
N GLN A 24 -7.75 0.80 -6.36
CA GLN A 24 -6.34 1.03 -6.04
C GLN A 24 -5.49 -0.24 -6.03
N VAL A 25 -6.06 -1.38 -5.62
CA VAL A 25 -5.36 -2.67 -5.75
C VAL A 25 -5.18 -3.05 -7.22
N ASP A 26 -6.20 -2.81 -8.04
CA ASP A 26 -6.12 -3.03 -9.50
C ASP A 26 -5.10 -2.09 -10.15
N GLU A 27 -5.02 -0.83 -9.71
CA GLU A 27 -4.00 0.11 -10.17
C GLU A 27 -2.59 -0.32 -9.75
N LEU A 28 -2.39 -0.73 -8.49
CA LEU A 28 -1.12 -1.27 -8.02
C LEU A 28 -0.68 -2.47 -8.87
N SER A 29 -1.62 -3.37 -9.17
CA SER A 29 -1.39 -4.56 -9.99
C SER A 29 -1.01 -4.23 -11.43
N ARG A 30 -1.61 -3.18 -12.01
CA ARG A 30 -1.28 -2.72 -13.37
C ARG A 30 0.05 -1.99 -13.44
N GLN A 31 0.36 -1.16 -12.45
CA GLN A 31 1.57 -0.34 -12.45
C GLN A 31 2.81 -1.16 -12.10
N ASN A 32 2.67 -2.17 -11.22
CA ASN A 32 3.80 -2.92 -10.68
C ASN A 32 3.52 -4.44 -10.65
N PRO A 33 3.25 -5.09 -11.80
CA PRO A 33 2.85 -6.49 -11.83
C PRO A 33 3.90 -7.44 -11.24
N GLU A 34 5.19 -7.15 -11.50
CA GLU A 34 6.33 -7.96 -11.03
C GLU A 34 6.52 -7.88 -9.51
N TRP A 35 6.01 -6.83 -8.86
CA TRP A 35 6.17 -6.64 -7.41
C TRP A 35 5.13 -7.43 -6.62
N LEU A 36 4.03 -7.86 -7.25
CA LEU A 36 2.97 -8.58 -6.57
C LEU A 36 3.22 -10.10 -6.59
N LEU A 37 3.99 -10.55 -5.61
CA LEU A 37 4.28 -11.96 -5.35
C LEU A 37 3.11 -12.72 -4.71
N LYS A 38 2.15 -12.02 -4.09
CA LYS A 38 1.01 -12.62 -3.40
C LYS A 38 -0.31 -12.10 -3.99
N PRO A 39 -1.29 -12.98 -4.28
CA PRO A 39 -2.64 -12.57 -4.63
C PRO A 39 -3.25 -11.74 -3.50
N ILE A 40 -3.98 -10.69 -3.86
CA ILE A 40 -4.66 -9.80 -2.94
C ILE A 40 -6.17 -10.07 -3.06
N HIS A 41 -6.79 -10.51 -1.98
CA HIS A 41 -8.22 -10.72 -1.88
C HIS A 41 -8.83 -9.57 -1.07
N ILE A 42 -9.86 -8.94 -1.63
CA ILE A 42 -10.62 -7.89 -0.94
C ILE A 42 -11.95 -8.51 -0.54
N LEU A 43 -12.20 -8.61 0.77
CA LEU A 43 -13.49 -9.09 1.29
C LEU A 43 -14.50 -7.95 1.35
N ASP A 44 -15.78 -8.32 1.40
CA ASP A 44 -16.86 -7.35 1.58
C ASP A 44 -16.73 -6.60 2.90
N VAL A 45 -17.32 -5.40 2.91
CA VAL A 45 -17.35 -4.55 4.10
C VAL A 45 -17.99 -5.26 5.28
N VAL A 46 -17.28 -5.23 6.41
CA VAL A 46 -17.75 -5.68 7.72
C VAL A 46 -18.27 -4.48 8.51
N TYR A 47 -19.39 -4.64 9.21
CA TYR A 47 -19.96 -3.60 10.06
C TYR A 47 -19.75 -3.95 11.53
N ASP A 48 -19.27 -2.98 12.32
CA ASP A 48 -18.97 -3.15 13.75
C ASP A 48 -20.20 -3.55 14.58
N ASN A 49 -21.39 -3.12 14.16
CA ASN A 49 -22.64 -3.45 14.83
C ASN A 49 -23.10 -4.90 14.60
N ASN A 50 -22.40 -5.67 13.76
CA ASN A 50 -22.71 -7.07 13.50
C ASN A 50 -21.73 -7.99 14.26
N PRO A 51 -22.19 -8.69 15.31
CA PRO A 51 -21.31 -9.30 16.32
C PRO A 51 -20.51 -10.52 15.84
N ASP A 52 -20.83 -11.11 14.68
CA ASP A 52 -20.16 -12.30 14.15
C ASP A 52 -19.76 -12.16 12.67
N GLN A 53 -19.98 -11.00 12.04
CA GLN A 53 -19.73 -10.84 10.60
C GLN A 53 -18.26 -10.97 10.24
N LEU A 54 -17.35 -10.43 11.05
CA LEU A 54 -15.92 -10.56 10.78
C LEU A 54 -15.49 -12.02 10.90
N GLU A 55 -15.95 -12.70 11.95
CA GLU A 55 -15.65 -14.11 12.18
C GLU A 55 -16.10 -14.97 10.99
N GLN A 56 -17.35 -14.81 10.55
CA GLN A 56 -17.91 -15.57 9.42
C GLN A 56 -17.09 -15.35 8.15
N ARG A 57 -16.78 -14.09 7.82
CA ARG A 57 -16.00 -13.76 6.61
C ARG A 57 -14.58 -14.31 6.64
N LEU A 58 -13.92 -14.25 7.79
CA LEU A 58 -12.58 -14.82 7.96
C LEU A 58 -12.60 -16.36 7.89
N ASP A 59 -13.61 -17.00 8.45
CA ASP A 59 -13.75 -18.46 8.40
C ASP A 59 -14.07 -18.96 6.98
N GLU A 60 -14.96 -18.27 6.25
CA GLU A 60 -15.23 -18.51 4.83
C GLU A 60 -13.96 -18.35 3.99
N GLU A 61 -13.28 -17.21 4.12
CA GLU A 61 -12.05 -16.93 3.37
C GLU A 61 -11.00 -18.03 3.58
N ARG A 62 -10.82 -18.47 4.84
CA ARG A 62 -9.86 -19.51 5.21
C ARG A 62 -10.21 -20.88 4.62
N ARG A 63 -11.50 -21.19 4.45
CA ARG A 63 -11.95 -22.45 3.85
C ARG A 63 -11.81 -22.45 2.33
N GLU A 64 -11.99 -21.30 1.70
CA GLU A 64 -12.05 -21.17 0.24
C GLU A 64 -10.68 -20.88 -0.38
N ASN A 65 -9.78 -20.22 0.35
CA ASN A 65 -8.49 -19.76 -0.16
C ASN A 65 -7.32 -20.38 0.62
N PHE A 66 -6.30 -20.82 -0.11
CA PHE A 66 -5.14 -21.52 0.44
C PHE A 66 -3.83 -20.90 -0.01
N GLY A 67 -2.80 -21.05 0.83
CA GLY A 67 -1.43 -20.64 0.51
C GLY A 67 -1.15 -19.14 0.73
N LYS A 68 -0.11 -18.66 0.05
CA LYS A 68 0.39 -17.28 0.12
C LYS A 68 -0.65 -16.33 -0.44
N ARG A 69 -1.08 -15.35 0.35
CA ARG A 69 -2.05 -14.33 -0.06
C ARG A 69 -2.08 -13.16 0.92
N ILE A 70 -2.71 -12.07 0.49
CA ILE A 70 -3.04 -10.93 1.34
C ILE A 70 -4.56 -10.77 1.33
N ILE A 71 -5.15 -10.53 2.49
CA ILE A 71 -6.57 -10.22 2.66
C ILE A 71 -6.67 -8.77 3.09
N LEU A 72 -7.54 -8.01 2.44
CA LEU A 72 -7.93 -6.66 2.84
C LEU A 72 -9.42 -6.64 3.17
N ILE A 73 -9.77 -6.05 4.30
CA ILE A 73 -11.16 -6.01 4.78
C ILE A 73 -11.49 -4.58 5.20
N PRO A 74 -12.40 -3.90 4.50
CA PRO A 74 -13.01 -2.67 4.99
C PRO A 74 -13.87 -2.97 6.22
N TYR A 75 -13.62 -2.25 7.31
CA TYR A 75 -14.34 -2.40 8.58
C TYR A 75 -15.03 -1.09 8.95
N PHE A 76 -16.34 -1.03 8.83
CA PHE A 76 -17.15 0.16 9.05
C PHE A 76 -17.58 0.28 10.51
N LEU A 77 -17.18 1.37 11.16
CA LEU A 77 -17.48 1.67 12.56
C LEU A 77 -18.82 2.39 12.76
N GLY A 78 -19.50 2.77 11.67
CA GLY A 78 -20.61 3.73 11.72
C GLY A 78 -20.13 5.18 11.66
N ASN A 79 -21.07 6.12 11.56
CA ASN A 79 -20.81 7.57 11.51
C ASN A 79 -19.72 8.00 10.51
N SER A 80 -19.71 7.38 9.31
CA SER A 80 -18.73 7.66 8.26
C SER A 80 -17.28 7.30 8.60
N HIS A 81 -17.03 6.53 9.67
CA HIS A 81 -15.70 6.06 10.02
C HIS A 81 -15.47 4.63 9.53
N CYS A 82 -14.34 4.43 8.89
CA CYS A 82 -13.93 3.12 8.40
C CYS A 82 -12.48 2.83 8.80
N MET A 83 -12.20 1.59 9.13
CA MET A 83 -10.85 1.06 9.36
C MET A 83 -10.54 0.04 8.26
N MET A 84 -9.26 -0.14 7.98
CA MET A 84 -8.80 -1.17 7.06
C MET A 84 -8.08 -2.27 7.84
N ILE A 85 -8.48 -3.52 7.64
CA ILE A 85 -7.77 -4.68 8.17
C ILE A 85 -6.93 -5.28 7.04
N LEU A 86 -5.69 -5.64 7.36
CA LEU A 86 -4.77 -6.38 6.50
C LEU A 86 -4.37 -7.67 7.19
N ILE A 87 -4.44 -8.78 6.48
CA ILE A 87 -3.89 -10.06 6.94
C ILE A 87 -3.03 -10.62 5.82
N GLU A 88 -1.78 -10.92 6.11
CA GLU A 88 -0.85 -11.50 5.14
C GLU A 88 -0.46 -12.90 5.56
N TYR A 89 -0.59 -13.84 4.64
CA TYR A 89 -0.23 -15.24 4.81
C TYR A 89 1.11 -15.55 4.15
N GLN A 90 1.91 -16.35 4.83
CA GLN A 90 3.12 -16.92 4.27
C GLN A 90 2.87 -18.33 3.69
N ASP A 91 1.94 -19.07 4.26
CA ASP A 91 1.49 -20.39 3.82
C ASP A 91 0.12 -20.72 4.44
N VAL A 92 -0.34 -21.97 4.31
CA VAL A 92 -1.65 -22.41 4.81
C VAL A 92 -1.72 -22.30 6.33
N GLY A 93 -2.54 -21.36 6.81
CA GLY A 93 -2.78 -21.16 8.24
C GLY A 93 -1.70 -20.33 8.96
N HIS A 94 -0.60 -19.99 8.30
CA HIS A 94 0.46 -19.16 8.89
C HIS A 94 0.31 -17.69 8.48
N ILE A 95 -0.15 -16.88 9.44
CA ILE A 95 -0.24 -15.43 9.33
C ILE A 95 1.13 -14.82 9.63
N LEU A 96 1.70 -14.13 8.65
CA LEU A 96 2.95 -13.36 8.78
C LEU A 96 2.72 -12.02 9.49
N ARG A 97 1.61 -11.36 9.17
CA ARG A 97 1.15 -10.15 9.89
C ARG A 97 -0.37 -10.03 9.81
N ALA A 98 -0.94 -9.48 10.87
CA ALA A 98 -2.33 -9.07 10.94
C ALA A 98 -2.37 -7.67 11.53
N GLU A 99 -2.87 -6.71 10.76
CA GLU A 99 -2.75 -5.29 11.03
C GLU A 99 -4.08 -4.60 10.79
N TYR A 100 -4.30 -3.47 11.46
CA TYR A 100 -5.38 -2.58 11.10
C TYR A 100 -4.95 -1.11 11.14
N ILE A 101 -5.43 -0.35 10.17
CA ILE A 101 -5.28 1.10 10.09
C ILE A 101 -6.64 1.68 10.50
N GLY A 102 -6.70 2.22 11.71
CA GLY A 102 -7.93 2.72 12.31
C GLY A 102 -7.69 3.78 13.37
N SER A 103 -8.77 4.47 13.74
CA SER A 103 -8.74 5.45 14.83
C SER A 103 -8.25 4.84 16.15
N ASN A 104 -7.98 5.69 17.16
CA ASN A 104 -7.52 5.22 18.47
C ASN A 104 -8.54 4.35 19.21
N PHE A 105 -9.81 4.42 18.83
CA PHE A 105 -10.86 3.61 19.43
C PHE A 105 -11.02 2.31 18.65
N VAL A 106 -10.40 1.25 19.16
CA VAL A 106 -10.58 -0.11 18.64
C VAL A 106 -11.85 -0.65 19.26
N PRO A 107 -12.83 -1.13 18.49
CA PRO A 107 -13.96 -1.82 19.07
C PRO A 107 -13.47 -3.07 19.78
N HIS A 108 -13.90 -3.26 21.04
CA HIS A 108 -13.62 -4.49 21.79
C HIS A 108 -14.06 -5.75 21.04
N GLN A 109 -15.01 -5.63 20.10
CA GLN A 109 -15.50 -6.73 19.28
C GLN A 109 -14.52 -7.15 18.19
N LEU A 110 -13.70 -6.24 17.65
CA LEU A 110 -12.80 -6.52 16.53
C LEU A 110 -11.80 -7.64 16.88
N GLN A 111 -11.02 -7.44 17.95
CA GLN A 111 -10.04 -8.44 18.39
C GLN A 111 -10.72 -9.73 18.85
N LYS A 112 -11.90 -9.63 19.47
CA LYS A 112 -12.66 -10.79 19.94
C LYS A 112 -13.10 -11.67 18.78
N GLN A 113 -13.69 -11.11 17.73
CA GLN A 113 -14.12 -11.86 16.54
C GLN A 113 -12.92 -12.43 15.79
N PHE A 114 -11.84 -11.65 15.63
CA PHE A 114 -10.60 -12.13 15.02
C PHE A 114 -10.01 -13.34 15.75
N ASN A 115 -9.97 -13.31 17.09
CA ASN A 115 -9.42 -14.39 17.91
C ASN A 115 -10.24 -15.69 17.87
N LYS A 116 -11.52 -15.63 17.51
CA LYS A 116 -12.32 -16.86 17.31
C LYS A 116 -11.80 -17.68 16.12
N VAL A 117 -11.24 -17.01 15.09
CA VAL A 117 -10.68 -17.66 13.90
C VAL A 117 -9.17 -17.90 14.05
N TYR A 118 -8.45 -16.94 14.63
CA TYR A 118 -6.99 -16.99 14.81
C TYR A 118 -6.59 -16.76 16.28
N PRO A 119 -6.75 -17.76 17.16
CA PRO A 119 -6.62 -17.59 18.61
C PRO A 119 -5.21 -17.22 19.08
N ASN A 120 -4.18 -17.48 18.26
CA ASN A 120 -2.77 -17.24 18.61
C ASN A 120 -2.20 -15.97 17.96
N ASN A 121 -3.04 -15.17 17.30
CA ASN A 121 -2.62 -13.95 16.61
C ASN A 121 -3.26 -12.73 17.25
N THR A 122 -2.67 -11.56 17.02
CA THR A 122 -3.21 -10.28 17.52
C THR A 122 -3.19 -9.27 16.38
N LEU A 123 -4.27 -8.48 16.26
CA LEU A 123 -4.34 -7.42 15.26
C LEU A 123 -3.48 -6.26 15.74
N GLN A 124 -2.44 -5.96 14.99
CA GLN A 124 -1.52 -4.88 15.30
C GLN A 124 -2.05 -3.57 14.75
N LYS A 125 -2.17 -2.57 15.61
CA LYS A 125 -2.52 -1.23 15.17
C LYS A 125 -1.39 -0.62 14.35
N LYS A 126 -1.75 0.00 13.23
CA LYS A 126 -0.88 0.90 12.48
C LYS A 126 -1.37 2.34 12.59
N GLU A 127 -0.43 3.24 12.38
CA GLU A 127 -0.67 4.68 12.48
C GLU A 127 -1.73 5.11 11.46
N TRP A 128 -2.74 5.80 11.97
CA TRP A 128 -3.85 6.36 11.21
C TRP A 128 -3.54 7.78 10.76
N ILE A 129 -3.76 8.07 9.48
CA ILE A 129 -3.70 9.44 8.96
C ILE A 129 -5.03 10.11 9.29
N TYR A 130 -4.99 11.02 10.27
CA TYR A 130 -6.15 11.82 10.64
C TYR A 130 -6.40 12.95 9.63
N HIS A 131 -7.66 13.18 9.31
CA HIS A 131 -8.12 14.32 8.54
C HIS A 131 -9.53 14.71 9.00
N ASN A 132 -9.86 16.01 8.99
CA ASN A 132 -11.16 16.51 9.46
C ASN A 132 -12.32 16.03 8.58
N ASP A 133 -12.05 15.77 7.31
CA ASP A 133 -12.96 15.10 6.39
C ASP A 133 -12.73 13.58 6.43
N SER A 134 -13.76 12.85 6.84
CA SER A 134 -13.75 11.38 7.00
C SER A 134 -13.50 10.60 5.70
N VAL A 135 -13.93 11.13 4.55
CA VAL A 135 -13.70 10.53 3.23
C VAL A 135 -12.24 10.71 2.83
N ILE A 136 -11.69 11.91 3.02
CA ILE A 136 -10.27 12.18 2.75
C ILE A 136 -9.40 11.34 3.69
N ALA A 137 -9.73 11.26 4.98
CA ALA A 137 -9.04 10.38 5.92
C ALA A 137 -9.04 8.94 5.42
N SER A 138 -10.20 8.42 4.99
CA SER A 138 -10.31 7.05 4.48
C SER A 138 -9.43 6.82 3.24
N LYS A 139 -9.48 7.73 2.25
CA LYS A 139 -8.64 7.65 1.05
C LYS A 139 -7.14 7.68 1.38
N LEU A 140 -6.70 8.55 2.29
CA LEU A 140 -5.29 8.62 2.71
C LEU A 140 -4.84 7.33 3.39
N ASN A 141 -5.69 6.73 4.23
CA ASN A 141 -5.38 5.48 4.90
C ASN A 141 -5.40 4.27 3.93
N ILE A 142 -6.25 4.28 2.91
CA ILE A 142 -6.18 3.30 1.80
C ILE A 142 -4.85 3.48 1.04
N ASN A 143 -4.47 4.69 0.65
CA ASN A 143 -3.18 4.92 -0.04
C ASN A 143 -1.99 4.42 0.79
N LYS A 144 -2.00 4.68 2.11
CA LYS A 144 -0.99 4.18 3.05
C LYS A 144 -0.95 2.64 3.05
N LEU A 145 -2.11 1.99 3.11
CA LEU A 145 -2.22 0.53 3.07
C LEU A 145 -1.62 -0.04 1.78
N ILE A 146 -1.99 0.52 0.63
CA ILE A 146 -1.51 0.10 -0.69
C ILE A 146 0.00 0.29 -0.80
N THR A 147 0.54 1.40 -0.30
CA THR A 147 1.98 1.65 -0.26
C THR A 147 2.71 0.65 0.64
N MET A 148 2.14 0.31 1.80
CA MET A 148 2.71 -0.70 2.69
C MET A 148 2.77 -2.08 2.03
N ILE A 149 1.72 -2.47 1.32
CA ILE A 149 1.69 -3.73 0.56
C ILE A 149 2.78 -3.70 -0.52
N GLY A 150 2.77 -2.66 -1.37
CA GLY A 150 3.73 -2.51 -2.46
C GLY A 150 5.18 -2.57 -1.97
N ASN A 151 5.53 -1.82 -0.92
CA ASN A 151 6.88 -1.81 -0.35
C ASN A 151 7.29 -3.18 0.22
N THR A 152 6.38 -3.87 0.91
CA THR A 152 6.67 -5.18 1.50
C THR A 152 6.92 -6.23 0.41
N GLN A 153 6.07 -6.26 -0.61
CA GLN A 153 6.21 -7.24 -1.68
C GLN A 153 7.42 -6.93 -2.58
N HIS A 154 7.70 -5.65 -2.87
CA HIS A 154 8.89 -5.24 -3.60
C HIS A 154 10.20 -5.61 -2.87
N ALA A 155 10.28 -5.37 -1.55
CA ALA A 155 11.44 -5.78 -0.75
C ALA A 155 11.64 -7.30 -0.80
N THR A 156 10.56 -8.08 -0.67
CA THR A 156 10.59 -9.55 -0.76
C THR A 156 11.09 -10.02 -2.14
N MET A 157 10.68 -9.34 -3.22
CA MET A 157 11.16 -9.63 -4.57
C MET A 157 12.67 -9.43 -4.71
N ILE A 158 13.20 -8.32 -4.16
CA ILE A 158 14.64 -8.03 -4.18
C ILE A 158 15.42 -9.10 -3.41
N GLU A 159 14.96 -9.48 -2.22
CA GLU A 159 15.60 -10.53 -1.41
C GLU A 159 15.64 -11.87 -2.15
N ASN A 160 14.53 -12.27 -2.79
CA ASN A 160 14.48 -13.51 -3.58
C ASN A 160 15.44 -13.47 -4.79
N ASN A 161 15.59 -12.33 -5.44
CA ASN A 161 16.49 -12.15 -6.58
C ASN A 161 17.98 -12.11 -6.19
N GLN A 162 18.30 -11.71 -4.95
CA GLN A 162 19.66 -11.79 -4.43
C GLN A 162 20.05 -13.21 -3.99
N HIS A 163 19.07 -14.05 -3.60
CA HIS A 163 19.32 -15.45 -3.28
C HIS A 163 19.49 -16.36 -4.51
N THR A 164 18.94 -16.00 -5.68
CA THR A 164 19.11 -16.75 -6.93
C THR A 164 20.44 -16.53 -7.65
N THR A 165 21.29 -15.59 -7.20
CA THR A 165 22.62 -15.34 -7.80
C THR A 165 23.74 -16.27 -7.29
N MET A 166 23.42 -17.30 -6.50
CA MET A 166 24.36 -18.33 -6.03
C MET A 166 24.12 -19.70 -6.70
N ILE A 167 24.04 -19.72 -8.04
CA ILE A 167 24.05 -20.98 -8.82
C ILE A 167 25.45 -21.17 -9.38
N ASN A 168 26.14 -22.20 -8.87
CA ASN A 168 27.48 -22.70 -9.17
C ASN A 168 28.12 -22.23 -10.50
N PRO A 169 29.36 -21.69 -10.49
CA PRO A 169 30.14 -21.60 -11.71
C PRO A 169 30.45 -23.01 -12.24
N PRO A 170 30.46 -23.23 -13.57
CA PRO A 170 30.87 -24.51 -14.14
C PRO A 170 32.33 -24.77 -13.77
N MET A 171 32.55 -25.91 -13.13
CA MET A 171 33.86 -26.43 -12.76
C MET A 171 34.66 -26.76 -14.04
N TYR A 172 35.55 -25.86 -14.46
CA TYR A 172 36.65 -26.18 -15.36
C TYR A 172 37.98 -25.92 -14.66
N SER A 173 38.87 -26.92 -14.79
CA SER A 173 40.11 -27.07 -14.04
C SER A 173 41.14 -25.97 -14.32
N LEU A 174 41.91 -25.68 -13.27
CA LEU A 174 43.07 -24.78 -13.22
C LEU A 174 44.07 -24.97 -14.37
N SER A 175 44.50 -23.86 -14.96
CA SER A 175 45.88 -23.65 -15.43
C SER A 175 46.32 -22.24 -15.02
N SER A 176 47.31 -22.17 -14.14
CA SER A 176 47.97 -20.94 -13.70
C SER A 176 48.71 -20.24 -14.84
N THR A 177 48.55 -18.91 -14.94
CA THR A 177 49.68 -17.99 -15.07
C THR A 177 49.27 -16.60 -14.57
N MET A 178 50.15 -16.03 -13.75
CA MET A 178 50.05 -14.70 -13.15
C MET A 178 50.01 -13.59 -14.20
N PHE A 179 49.26 -12.52 -13.95
CA PHE A 179 49.72 -11.13 -14.08
C PHE A 179 48.77 -10.18 -13.33
N ASP A 180 49.40 -9.19 -12.69
CA ASP A 180 48.90 -8.34 -11.62
C ASP A 180 47.92 -7.21 -12.02
N ALA A 181 47.23 -6.77 -10.96
CA ALA A 181 46.79 -5.40 -10.65
C ALA A 181 45.72 -4.72 -11.50
N ASN A 182 44.52 -4.54 -10.91
CA ASN A 182 44.15 -3.25 -10.33
C ASN A 182 42.83 -3.29 -9.56
N GLN A 183 42.89 -2.85 -8.29
CA GLN A 183 41.82 -2.21 -7.49
C GLN A 183 40.58 -3.08 -7.12
N SER A 184 40.07 -3.15 -5.90
CA SER A 184 40.28 -2.36 -4.69
C SER A 184 39.87 -3.20 -3.48
N SER A 185 40.59 -2.98 -2.39
CA SER A 185 40.45 -3.62 -1.09
C SER A 185 39.25 -3.09 -0.30
N ILE A 186 38.56 -4.03 0.35
CA ILE A 186 38.28 -4.03 1.80
C ILE A 186 37.43 -2.89 2.38
N PHE A 187 36.29 -3.33 2.93
CA PHE A 187 35.56 -2.72 4.05
C PHE A 187 36.45 -1.92 5.01
N SER A 188 36.22 -0.61 5.07
CA SER A 188 36.50 0.16 6.27
C SER A 188 35.39 1.17 6.52
N SER A 189 34.98 1.22 7.78
CA SER A 189 33.92 2.05 8.30
C SER A 189 34.24 3.55 8.24
N LYS A 190 33.15 4.33 8.18
CA LYS A 190 32.98 5.75 8.51
C LYS A 190 33.31 6.82 7.45
N VAL A 191 32.33 7.72 7.37
CA VAL A 191 32.28 9.06 6.76
C VAL A 191 31.99 9.07 5.25
N GLY A 192 30.75 9.40 4.89
CA GLY A 192 30.37 9.62 3.48
C GLY A 192 28.88 9.81 3.15
N ASN A 193 27.95 9.69 4.10
CA ASN A 193 26.50 9.70 3.79
C ASN A 193 25.90 11.06 3.39
N GLU A 194 26.62 12.18 3.57
CA GLU A 194 26.07 13.51 3.27
C GLU A 194 26.00 13.80 1.76
N ASN A 195 26.97 13.31 0.97
CA ASN A 195 26.99 13.54 -0.48
C ASN A 195 25.93 12.74 -1.24
N GLU A 196 25.58 11.54 -0.77
CA GLU A 196 24.48 10.77 -1.36
C GLU A 196 23.12 11.35 -0.97
N LEU A 197 22.97 11.81 0.26
CA LEU A 197 21.76 12.48 0.72
C LEU A 197 21.52 13.80 -0.02
N GLU A 198 22.56 14.61 -0.24
CA GLU A 198 22.45 15.84 -1.04
C GLU A 198 22.10 15.56 -2.50
N LYS A 199 22.68 14.50 -3.10
CA LYS A 199 22.29 14.06 -4.46
C LYS A 199 20.82 13.67 -4.54
N LEU A 200 20.33 12.89 -3.57
CA LEU A 200 18.92 12.47 -3.52
C LEU A 200 17.98 13.66 -3.31
N GLN A 201 18.34 14.60 -2.43
CA GLN A 201 17.57 15.83 -2.23
C GLN A 201 17.54 16.71 -3.49
N GLN A 202 18.65 16.78 -4.23
CA GLN A 202 18.71 17.54 -5.47
C GLN A 202 17.88 16.89 -6.58
N GLN A 203 17.93 15.56 -6.71
CA GLN A 203 17.08 14.83 -7.65
C GLN A 203 15.59 15.02 -7.35
N LEU A 204 15.19 14.98 -6.07
CA LEU A 204 13.80 15.25 -5.65
C LEU A 204 13.37 16.69 -5.97
N ARG A 205 14.25 17.68 -5.73
CA ARG A 205 13.98 19.09 -6.08
C ARG A 205 13.78 19.28 -7.58
N ASN A 206 14.61 18.64 -8.41
CA ASN A 206 14.51 18.73 -9.85
C ASN A 206 13.20 18.10 -10.35
N GLY A 207 12.83 16.91 -9.86
CA GLY A 207 11.56 16.27 -10.24
C GLY A 207 10.32 17.08 -9.84
N LEU A 208 10.34 17.73 -8.67
CA LEU A 208 9.25 18.62 -8.24
C LEU A 208 9.16 19.91 -9.08
N GLN A 209 10.27 20.41 -9.63
CA GLN A 209 10.26 21.54 -10.55
C GLN A 209 9.69 21.15 -11.92
N GLU A 210 10.05 19.97 -12.43
CA GLU A 210 9.47 19.45 -13.68
C GLU A 210 7.95 19.28 -13.58
N LEU A 211 7.45 18.78 -12.45
CA LEU A 211 6.01 18.67 -12.19
C LEU A 211 5.32 20.05 -12.11
N LYS A 212 5.98 21.07 -11.54
CA LYS A 212 5.45 22.46 -11.55
C LYS A 212 5.42 23.09 -12.94
N ILE A 213 6.39 22.76 -13.81
CA ILE A 213 6.44 23.23 -15.20
C ILE A 213 5.34 22.55 -16.03
N LEU A 214 5.06 21.28 -15.78
CA LEU A 214 3.94 20.56 -16.40
C LEU A 214 2.58 21.16 -16.03
N ASP A 215 2.39 21.61 -14.78
CA ASP A 215 1.14 22.23 -14.31
C ASP A 215 0.94 23.65 -14.89
N ALA A 216 2.03 24.40 -15.09
CA ALA A 216 1.97 25.74 -15.70
C ALA A 216 1.67 25.72 -17.22
N ASN A 217 1.96 24.62 -17.91
CA ASN A 217 1.73 24.46 -19.35
C ASN A 217 0.34 23.91 -19.71
N LEU A 218 -0.54 23.69 -18.71
CA LEU A 218 -1.90 23.13 -18.91
C LEU A 218 -3.04 24.16 -18.87
N LEU A 219 -2.75 25.46 -18.88
CA LEU A 219 -3.78 26.48 -19.08
C LEU A 219 -3.99 26.74 -20.58
N PRO A 220 -5.19 26.46 -21.16
CA PRO A 220 -5.47 26.91 -22.51
C PRO A 220 -5.55 28.43 -22.52
N GLU A 221 -4.77 29.05 -23.43
CA GLU A 221 -4.87 30.46 -23.75
C GLU A 221 -6.33 30.83 -24.06
N LYS A 222 -6.84 31.83 -23.32
CA LYS A 222 -8.07 32.53 -23.70
C LYS A 222 -7.84 33.16 -25.08
N ASN A 223 -8.38 32.54 -26.12
CA ASN A 223 -8.62 33.22 -27.38
C ASN A 223 -9.63 34.34 -27.14
N LYS A 224 -9.11 35.54 -26.86
CA LYS A 224 -9.78 36.78 -27.20
C LYS A 224 -9.70 36.90 -28.70
N ASP A 225 -10.82 36.78 -29.40
CA ASP A 225 -11.02 37.68 -30.52
C ASP A 225 -12.48 38.05 -30.75
N ASN A 226 -12.60 39.35 -31.03
CA ASN A 226 -13.80 40.14 -31.19
C ASN A 226 -14.73 39.61 -32.29
N LYS A 227 -16.04 39.87 -32.09
CA LYS A 227 -16.82 40.63 -33.07
C LYS A 227 -17.99 41.32 -32.40
N ARG A 228 -17.79 42.61 -32.11
CA ARG A 228 -18.86 43.61 -32.22
C ARG A 228 -19.17 43.76 -33.72
N ASN A 229 -20.44 43.84 -34.07
CA ASN A 229 -20.99 44.96 -34.83
C ASN A 229 -22.52 44.87 -34.85
N HIS A 230 -23.11 46.04 -34.66
CA HIS A 230 -24.48 46.52 -34.94
C HIS A 230 -25.58 45.53 -35.30
#